data_AF-A0A517PYD6-F1
#
_entry.id   AF-A0A517PYD6-F1
#
_cell.length_a   1.000
_cell.length_b   1.000
_cell.length_c   1.000
_cell.angle_alpha   90.00
_cell.angle_beta   90.00
_cell.angle_gamma   90.00
#
_symmetry.space_group_name_H-M   'P 1'
#
loop_
_entity.id
_entity.type
_entity.pdbx_description
1 polymer ?
#
loop_
_entity_poly.entity_id
_entity_poly.type
_entity_poly.pdbx_seq_one_letter_code
_entity_poly.pdbx_strand_id
1 'polypeptide(L)'
;MDWDLFISHASEDKDEIVRPLANIFSANNVNVWYDEFEFEIGDNLRETIENGLRNSRYGLVVLSQHFFEKYWPKRELDGLITLETTGNDRILPIWHKVTAEDVKKHVLLLAGRYGLSTNEGLNVIADKISKKICTFRITDHFGRKEKRNISCCNYEGIPVIPAWLKTEPDRISCVWLLERLTKRAELRVFKDPFWGNGTWFVVDDIEGDGVVINEDQFNDLIPPSPTTPSPTTPPPTSYF
;
A
#
# COMPACT_ATOMS: atom_id res chain seq x y z
N MET A 1 -8.51 3.01 2.95
CA MET A 1 -7.65 3.01 1.76
C MET A 1 -7.71 1.60 1.28
N ASP A 2 -8.05 1.44 0.00
CA ASP A 2 -8.25 0.14 -0.59
C ASP A 2 -6.95 -0.36 -1.23
N TRP A 3 -5.98 0.53 -1.47
CA TRP A 3 -4.78 0.25 -2.25
C TRP A 3 -3.48 0.68 -1.54
N ASP A 4 -2.40 -0.07 -1.77
CA ASP A 4 -1.06 0.32 -1.31
C ASP A 4 -0.46 1.40 -2.20
N LEU A 5 -0.68 1.29 -3.51
CA LEU A 5 -0.10 2.17 -4.52
C LEU A 5 -1.13 2.47 -5.61
N PHE A 6 -1.32 3.73 -5.97
CA PHE A 6 -1.88 4.04 -7.29
C PHE A 6 -0.79 4.42 -8.28
N ILE A 7 -1.00 4.16 -9.57
CA ILE A 7 -0.09 4.61 -10.63
C ILE A 7 -0.82 5.57 -11.56
N SER A 8 -0.41 6.83 -11.50
CA SER A 8 -0.91 7.89 -12.36
C SER A 8 0.01 8.07 -13.56
N HIS A 9 -0.58 8.07 -14.75
CA HIS A 9 0.18 7.93 -16.00
C HIS A 9 -0.58 8.50 -17.18
N ALA A 10 0.15 8.80 -18.26
CA ALA A 10 -0.48 9.07 -19.54
C ALA A 10 -1.01 7.77 -20.14
N SER A 11 -2.19 7.81 -20.77
CA SER A 11 -2.82 6.67 -21.45
C SER A 11 -1.87 5.89 -22.36
N GLU A 12 -1.01 6.63 -23.06
CA GLU A 12 -0.01 6.12 -23.98
C GLU A 12 1.08 5.25 -23.31
N ASP A 13 1.34 5.46 -22.02
CA ASP A 13 2.37 4.74 -21.25
C ASP A 13 1.89 3.42 -20.62
N LYS A 14 0.58 3.15 -20.72
CA LYS A 14 -0.10 2.10 -19.96
C LYS A 14 0.49 0.71 -20.21
N ASP A 15 0.56 0.32 -21.47
CA ASP A 15 1.00 -1.03 -21.84
C ASP A 15 2.51 -1.18 -21.79
N GLU A 16 3.27 -0.10 -22.03
CA GLU A 16 4.73 -0.16 -22.04
C GLU A 16 5.31 -0.26 -20.62
N ILE A 17 4.75 0.47 -19.65
CA ILE A 17 5.36 0.63 -18.32
C ILE A 17 4.41 0.19 -17.22
N VAL A 18 3.19 0.72 -17.24
CA VAL A 18 2.32 0.73 -16.05
C VAL A 18 1.82 -0.66 -15.76
N ARG A 19 1.29 -1.35 -16.78
CA ARG A 19 0.83 -2.74 -16.66
C ARG A 19 1.97 -3.69 -16.27
N PRO A 20 3.15 -3.67 -16.92
CA PRO A 20 4.30 -4.45 -16.45
C PRO A 20 4.71 -4.17 -15.00
N LEU A 21 4.75 -2.90 -14.61
CA LEU A 21 5.15 -2.51 -13.26
C LEU A 21 4.11 -2.92 -12.20
N ALA A 22 2.81 -2.74 -12.50
CA ALA A 22 1.71 -3.20 -11.66
C ALA A 22 1.72 -4.71 -11.45
N ASN A 23 2.06 -5.50 -12.48
CA ASN A 23 2.23 -6.94 -12.36
C ASN A 23 3.37 -7.32 -11.42
N ILE A 24 4.52 -6.63 -11.49
CA ILE A 24 5.64 -6.86 -10.56
C ILE A 24 5.24 -6.54 -9.13
N PHE A 25 4.55 -5.41 -8.91
CA PHE A 25 4.06 -5.04 -7.58
C PHE A 25 3.04 -6.04 -7.02
N SER A 26 2.10 -6.48 -7.85
CA SER A 26 1.10 -7.48 -7.46
C SER A 26 1.76 -8.81 -7.06
N ALA A 27 2.79 -9.23 -7.80
CA ALA A 27 3.58 -10.41 -7.45
C ALA A 27 4.34 -10.27 -6.10
N ASN A 28 4.54 -9.04 -5.63
CA ASN A 28 5.18 -8.71 -4.36
C ASN A 28 4.18 -8.33 -3.26
N ASN A 29 2.90 -8.73 -3.38
CA ASN A 29 1.81 -8.44 -2.44
C ASN A 29 1.53 -6.96 -2.23
N VAL A 30 1.88 -6.10 -3.17
CA VAL A 30 1.50 -4.68 -3.17
C VAL A 30 0.18 -4.55 -3.91
N ASN A 31 -0.86 -4.06 -3.23
CA ASN A 31 -2.14 -3.83 -3.89
C ASN A 31 -2.09 -2.57 -4.76
N VAL A 32 -2.21 -2.71 -6.09
CA VAL A 32 -2.02 -1.61 -7.05
C VAL A 32 -3.28 -1.31 -7.84
N TRP A 33 -3.55 -0.02 -8.01
CA TRP A 33 -4.60 0.50 -8.87
C TRP A 33 -4.06 1.50 -9.89
N TYR A 34 -4.42 1.37 -11.16
CA TYR A 34 -3.87 2.24 -12.20
C TYR A 34 -4.86 2.64 -13.29
N ASP A 35 -5.87 1.83 -13.60
CA ASP A 35 -6.80 2.11 -14.70
C ASP A 35 -7.61 3.40 -14.53
N GLU A 36 -7.99 3.79 -13.32
CA GLU A 36 -8.78 5.01 -13.06
C GLU A 36 -7.93 6.29 -12.96
N PHE A 37 -6.60 6.19 -13.00
CA PHE A 37 -5.68 7.34 -12.89
C PHE A 37 -4.90 7.61 -14.18
N GLU A 38 -5.52 7.25 -15.29
CA GLU A 38 -5.08 7.57 -16.64
C GLU A 38 -5.40 9.04 -16.94
N PHE A 39 -4.41 9.80 -17.42
CA PHE A 39 -4.62 11.21 -17.76
C PHE A 39 -5.15 11.37 -19.18
N GLU A 40 -6.12 12.26 -19.35
CA GLU A 40 -6.62 12.77 -20.61
C GLU A 40 -6.30 14.28 -20.79
N ILE A 41 -6.48 14.78 -22.01
CA ILE A 41 -6.25 16.20 -22.31
C ILE A 41 -7.33 17.03 -21.62
N GLY A 42 -6.91 17.96 -20.76
CA GLY A 42 -7.81 18.86 -20.03
C GLY A 42 -8.11 18.43 -18.60
N ASP A 43 -7.59 17.30 -18.16
CA ASP A 43 -7.67 16.86 -16.77
C ASP A 43 -7.03 17.85 -15.81
N ASN A 44 -7.43 17.77 -14.54
CA ASN A 44 -6.78 18.49 -13.46
C ASN A 44 -5.78 17.56 -12.75
N LEU A 45 -4.48 17.75 -12.97
CA LEU A 45 -3.44 16.88 -12.43
C LEU A 45 -3.53 16.77 -10.90
N ARG A 46 -3.77 17.89 -10.22
CA ARG A 46 -3.82 17.95 -8.76
C ARG A 46 -5.01 17.16 -8.22
N GLU A 47 -6.18 17.34 -8.81
CA GLU A 47 -7.40 16.64 -8.38
C GLU A 47 -7.27 15.13 -8.56
N THR A 48 -6.76 14.67 -9.71
CA THR A 48 -6.51 13.25 -9.98
C THR A 48 -5.59 12.64 -8.92
N ILE A 49 -4.49 13.34 -8.58
CA ILE A 49 -3.54 12.87 -7.57
C ILE A 49 -4.13 12.88 -6.17
N GLU A 50 -4.87 13.93 -5.79
CA GLU A 50 -5.53 13.98 -4.49
C GLU A 50 -6.56 12.85 -4.35
N ASN A 51 -7.30 12.54 -5.42
CA ASN A 51 -8.24 11.42 -5.44
C ASN A 51 -7.52 10.06 -5.32
N GLY A 52 -6.37 9.89 -5.97
CA GLY A 52 -5.53 8.71 -5.77
C GLY A 52 -5.06 8.56 -4.33
N LEU A 53 -4.57 9.65 -3.72
CA LEU A 53 -4.10 9.64 -2.33
C LEU A 53 -5.21 9.45 -1.28
N ARG A 54 -6.48 9.70 -1.62
CA ARG A 54 -7.62 9.38 -0.74
C ARG A 54 -7.84 7.87 -0.64
N ASN A 55 -7.61 7.14 -1.72
CA ASN A 55 -7.89 5.71 -1.81
C ASN A 55 -6.64 4.83 -1.65
N SER A 56 -5.45 5.43 -1.72
CA SER A 56 -4.18 4.71 -1.73
C SER A 56 -3.15 5.29 -0.77
N ARG A 57 -2.30 4.44 -0.19
CA ARG A 57 -1.23 4.87 0.72
C ARG A 57 -0.15 5.68 0.00
N TYR A 58 0.26 5.27 -1.20
CA TYR A 58 1.25 5.98 -2.02
C TYR A 58 0.72 6.20 -3.44
N GLY A 59 1.28 7.20 -4.12
CA GLY A 59 1.05 7.47 -5.54
C GLY A 59 2.34 7.47 -6.33
N LEU A 60 2.41 6.64 -7.37
CA LEU A 60 3.46 6.67 -8.37
C LEU A 60 3.01 7.56 -9.52
N VAL A 61 3.83 8.52 -9.94
CA VAL A 61 3.52 9.38 -11.10
C VAL A 61 4.55 9.13 -12.19
N VAL A 62 4.07 8.70 -13.36
CA VAL A 62 4.92 8.46 -14.54
C VAL A 62 5.15 9.76 -15.29
N LEU A 63 6.39 10.26 -15.21
CA LEU A 63 6.85 11.43 -15.93
C LEU A 63 7.51 10.97 -17.24
N SER A 64 6.72 10.88 -18.30
CA SER A 64 7.13 10.53 -19.66
C SER A 64 7.00 11.74 -20.59
N GLN A 65 7.40 11.57 -21.84
CA GLN A 65 7.11 12.56 -22.88
C GLN A 65 5.58 12.73 -23.06
N HIS A 66 4.81 11.65 -23.08
CA HIS A 66 3.35 11.69 -23.20
C HIS A 66 2.69 12.42 -22.04
N PHE A 67 3.20 12.26 -20.82
CA PHE A 67 2.76 13.05 -19.67
C PHE A 67 2.96 14.54 -19.92
N PHE A 68 4.13 14.97 -20.41
CA PHE A 68 4.43 16.39 -20.64
C PHE A 68 3.74 16.97 -21.89
N GLU A 69 3.28 16.14 -22.81
CA GLU A 69 2.47 16.53 -23.98
C GLU A 69 1.03 16.88 -23.59
N LYS A 70 0.51 16.32 -22.48
CA LYS A 70 -0.77 16.75 -21.90
C LYS A 70 -0.58 18.17 -21.34
N TYR A 71 -1.39 19.12 -21.82
CA TYR A 71 -1.21 20.54 -21.51
C TYR A 71 -1.52 20.85 -20.05
N TRP A 72 -0.52 20.70 -19.18
CA TRP A 72 -0.66 21.02 -17.76
C TRP A 72 -0.40 22.50 -17.49
N PRO A 73 -1.31 23.21 -16.80
CA PRO A 73 -1.00 24.54 -16.28
C PRO A 73 0.24 24.48 -15.37
N LYS A 74 1.17 25.42 -15.51
CA LYS A 74 2.41 25.46 -14.70
C LYS A 74 2.15 25.32 -13.19
N ARG A 75 1.09 25.96 -12.69
CA ARG A 75 0.64 25.87 -11.29
C ARG A 75 0.34 24.46 -10.81
N GLU A 76 -0.11 23.57 -11.70
CA GLU A 76 -0.42 22.17 -11.37
C GLU A 76 0.85 21.34 -11.29
N LEU A 77 1.79 21.54 -12.22
CA LEU A 77 3.12 20.92 -12.17
C LEU A 77 3.92 21.37 -10.93
N ASP A 78 3.86 22.66 -10.59
CA ASP A 78 4.45 23.17 -9.35
C ASP A 78 3.75 22.60 -8.09
N GLY A 79 2.43 22.37 -8.18
CA GLY A 79 1.64 21.72 -7.14
C GLY A 79 2.06 20.28 -6.87
N LEU A 80 2.35 19.50 -7.92
CA LEU A 80 2.88 18.14 -7.81
C LEU A 80 4.18 18.09 -6.98
N ILE A 81 5.10 19.02 -7.22
CA ILE A 81 6.36 19.11 -6.48
C ILE A 81 6.12 19.48 -5.02
N THR A 82 5.19 20.41 -4.80
CA THR A 82 4.86 20.86 -3.44
C THR A 82 4.31 19.69 -2.63
N LEU A 83 3.45 18.85 -3.21
CA LEU A 83 2.92 17.64 -2.58
C LEU A 83 4.02 16.63 -2.23
N GLU A 84 5.01 16.47 -3.10
CA GLU A 84 6.18 15.62 -2.83
C GLU A 84 7.10 16.21 -1.74
N THR A 85 7.26 17.54 -1.67
CA THR A 85 8.23 18.19 -0.76
C THR A 85 7.70 18.52 0.63
N THR A 86 6.39 18.77 0.79
CA THR A 86 5.80 19.27 2.04
C THR A 86 5.66 18.23 3.17
N GLY A 87 6.33 17.08 3.06
CA GLY A 87 6.35 16.03 4.08
C GLY A 87 5.37 14.88 3.83
N ASN A 88 4.54 14.97 2.79
CA ASN A 88 3.75 13.86 2.29
C ASN A 88 4.58 13.06 1.28
N ASP A 89 5.61 12.38 1.79
CA ASP A 89 6.57 11.47 1.11
C ASP A 89 5.92 10.26 0.38
N ARG A 90 4.61 10.38 0.13
CA ARG A 90 3.63 9.47 -0.45
C ARG A 90 3.59 9.55 -1.98
N ILE A 91 4.03 10.66 -2.60
CA ILE A 91 4.13 10.79 -4.06
C ILE A 91 5.54 10.45 -4.54
N LEU A 92 5.62 9.51 -5.48
CA LEU A 92 6.85 8.94 -6.01
C LEU A 92 6.90 9.24 -7.51
N PRO A 93 7.68 10.23 -7.97
CA PRO A 93 7.87 10.46 -9.40
C PRO A 93 8.85 9.43 -9.99
N ILE A 94 8.49 8.82 -11.13
CA ILE A 94 9.41 8.02 -11.95
C ILE A 94 9.60 8.66 -13.32
N TRP A 95 10.83 8.63 -13.82
CA TRP A 95 11.16 9.21 -15.13
C TRP A 95 11.18 8.11 -16.17
N HIS A 96 10.36 8.24 -17.20
CA HIS A 96 10.33 7.30 -18.30
C HIS A 96 10.79 7.93 -19.61
N LYS A 97 11.90 7.44 -20.15
CA LYS A 97 12.49 7.89 -21.43
C LYS A 97 12.65 9.42 -21.57
N VAL A 98 12.76 10.14 -20.45
CA VAL A 98 12.99 11.58 -20.40
C VAL A 98 14.35 11.89 -19.80
N THR A 99 15.00 12.94 -20.29
CA THR A 99 16.24 13.44 -19.72
C THR A 99 15.98 14.52 -18.67
N ALA A 100 16.99 14.83 -17.87
CA ALA A 100 16.90 15.96 -16.95
C ALA A 100 16.64 17.28 -17.69
N GLU A 101 17.13 17.44 -18.92
CA GLU A 101 16.87 18.63 -19.73
C GLU A 101 15.41 18.71 -20.18
N ASP A 102 14.80 17.59 -20.56
CA ASP A 102 13.38 17.55 -20.92
C ASP A 102 12.53 17.94 -19.71
N VAL A 103 12.81 17.36 -18.55
CA VAL A 103 12.14 17.73 -17.31
C VAL A 103 12.33 19.21 -16.97
N LYS A 104 13.54 19.79 -17.15
CA LYS A 104 13.80 21.23 -16.91
C LYS A 104 12.94 22.15 -17.76
N LYS A 105 12.65 21.79 -19.01
CA LYS A 105 11.84 22.61 -19.93
C LYS A 105 10.43 22.82 -19.39
N HIS A 106 9.89 21.80 -18.71
CA HIS A 106 8.56 21.86 -18.11
C HIS A 106 8.62 22.37 -16.67
N VAL A 107 9.55 21.83 -15.86
CA VAL A 107 9.60 22.01 -14.42
C VAL A 107 11.04 22.04 -13.91
N LEU A 108 11.55 23.24 -13.64
CA LEU A 108 12.94 23.45 -13.20
C LEU A 108 13.26 22.76 -11.86
N LEU A 109 12.29 22.71 -10.95
CA LEU A 109 12.45 22.17 -9.60
C LEU A 109 12.53 20.62 -9.58
N LEU A 110 11.97 19.93 -10.59
CA LEU A 110 12.02 18.46 -10.66
C LEU A 110 13.39 17.97 -11.13
N ALA A 111 14.07 18.71 -12.01
CA ALA A 111 15.28 18.22 -12.65
C ALA A 111 16.52 18.17 -11.76
N GLY A 112 16.50 18.85 -10.62
CA GLY A 112 17.55 18.76 -9.60
C GLY A 112 17.35 17.59 -8.62
N ARG A 113 16.20 16.90 -8.68
CA ARG A 113 15.87 15.77 -7.81
C ARG A 113 16.04 14.48 -8.60
N TYR A 114 16.92 13.60 -8.12
CA TYR A 114 17.15 12.28 -8.69
C TYR A 114 15.86 11.44 -8.58
N GLY A 115 15.02 11.49 -9.61
CA GLY A 115 13.89 10.57 -9.79
C GLY A 115 14.38 9.17 -10.15
N LEU A 116 13.63 8.15 -9.73
CA LEU A 116 13.88 6.78 -10.18
C LEU A 116 13.64 6.72 -11.70
N SER A 117 14.62 6.23 -12.47
CA SER A 117 14.52 6.21 -13.93
C SER A 117 14.23 4.81 -14.44
N THR A 118 13.33 4.67 -15.41
CA THR A 118 13.06 3.38 -16.08
C THR A 118 14.26 2.81 -16.80
N ASN A 119 15.29 3.63 -17.06
CA ASN A 119 16.57 3.18 -17.61
C ASN A 119 17.32 2.22 -16.67
N GLU A 120 17.02 2.24 -15.36
CA GLU A 120 17.58 1.30 -14.39
C GLU A 120 16.91 -0.09 -14.45
N GLY A 121 15.80 -0.22 -15.16
CA GLY A 121 15.00 -1.44 -15.28
C GLY A 121 13.81 -1.50 -14.30
N LEU A 122 12.69 -2.04 -14.77
CA LEU A 122 11.43 -2.07 -13.99
C LEU A 122 11.53 -2.86 -12.68
N ASN A 123 12.28 -3.97 -12.67
CA ASN A 123 12.50 -4.75 -11.46
C ASN A 123 13.25 -3.95 -10.38
N VAL A 124 14.25 -3.16 -10.77
CA VAL A 124 15.03 -2.32 -9.85
C VAL A 124 14.15 -1.22 -9.27
N ILE A 125 13.33 -0.59 -10.10
CA ILE A 125 12.36 0.42 -9.65
C ILE A 125 11.35 -0.19 -8.68
N ALA A 126 10.75 -1.33 -9.06
CA ALA A 126 9.76 -1.99 -8.24
C ALA A 126 10.33 -2.40 -6.87
N ASP A 127 11.56 -2.92 -6.81
CA ASP A 127 12.25 -3.24 -5.57
C ASP A 127 12.49 -1.99 -4.70
N LYS A 128 13.01 -0.90 -5.29
CA LYS A 128 13.24 0.36 -4.57
C LYS A 128 11.95 0.96 -4.01
N ILE A 129 10.86 0.94 -4.79
CA ILE A 129 9.55 1.43 -4.36
C ILE A 129 8.96 0.52 -3.29
N SER A 130 8.97 -0.79 -3.50
CA SER A 130 8.45 -1.78 -2.53
C SER A 130 9.15 -1.63 -1.18
N LYS A 131 10.49 -1.49 -1.18
CA LYS A 131 11.27 -1.19 0.04
C LYS A 131 10.82 0.08 0.75
N LYS A 132 10.39 1.13 0.03
CA LYS A 132 9.88 2.36 0.64
C LYS A 132 8.47 2.17 1.19
N ILE A 133 7.54 1.60 0.41
CA ILE A 133 6.10 1.61 0.73
C ILE A 133 5.67 0.43 1.62
N CYS A 134 6.44 -0.65 1.64
CA CYS A 134 6.16 -1.86 2.42
C CYS A 134 6.93 -1.91 3.74
N THR A 135 7.70 -0.87 4.11
CA THR A 135 8.45 -0.86 5.36
C THR A 135 7.65 -0.23 6.49
N PHE A 136 7.40 -1.00 7.55
CA PHE A 136 6.67 -0.60 8.76
C PHE A 136 7.60 -0.67 9.98
N ARG A 137 7.33 0.12 11.01
CA ARG A 137 8.02 -0.01 12.31
C ARG A 137 7.19 -0.87 13.24
N ILE A 138 7.66 -2.08 13.51
CA ILE A 138 6.97 -3.04 14.36
C ILE A 138 7.55 -2.98 15.77
N THR A 139 6.68 -2.87 16.77
CA THR A 139 7.05 -2.89 18.19
C THR A 139 6.75 -4.27 18.79
N ASP A 140 7.73 -4.90 19.42
CA ASP A 140 7.54 -6.19 20.10
C ASP A 140 6.93 -6.03 21.51
N HIS A 141 6.63 -7.15 22.16
CA HIS A 141 6.09 -7.17 23.53
C HIS A 141 7.03 -6.59 24.60
N PHE A 142 8.31 -6.41 24.28
CA PHE A 142 9.30 -5.78 25.15
C PHE A 142 9.52 -4.30 24.83
N GLY A 143 8.74 -3.72 23.90
CA GLY A 143 8.85 -2.34 23.47
C GLY A 143 10.01 -2.07 22.50
N ARG A 144 10.68 -3.10 21.99
CA ARG A 144 11.74 -2.94 20.99
C ARG A 144 11.12 -2.68 19.63
N LYS A 145 11.67 -1.72 18.89
CA LYS A 145 11.19 -1.32 17.57
C LYS A 145 12.12 -1.85 16.49
N GLU A 146 11.56 -2.49 15.47
CA GLU A 146 12.29 -2.96 14.30
C GLU A 146 11.57 -2.56 13.00
N LYS A 147 12.34 -2.24 11.95
CA LYS A 147 11.77 -2.04 10.62
C LYS A 147 11.52 -3.38 9.94
N ARG A 148 10.32 -3.58 9.42
CA ARG A 148 9.93 -4.81 8.72
C ARG A 148 9.33 -4.47 7.37
N ASN A 149 9.76 -5.22 6.36
CA ASN A 149 9.21 -5.10 5.02
C ASN A 149 8.12 -6.17 4.84
N ILE A 150 6.86 -5.75 4.71
CA ILE A 150 5.73 -6.68 4.57
C ILE A 150 5.72 -7.44 3.24
N SER A 151 6.51 -7.02 2.24
CA SER A 151 6.59 -7.71 0.94
C SER A 151 7.18 -9.12 1.05
N CYS A 152 7.89 -9.43 2.15
CA CYS A 152 8.39 -10.77 2.45
C CYS A 152 7.61 -11.49 3.55
N CYS A 153 6.42 -11.00 3.89
CA CYS A 153 5.54 -11.58 4.90
C CYS A 153 4.28 -12.18 4.25
N ASN A 154 3.66 -13.14 4.94
CA ASN A 154 2.39 -13.71 4.52
C ASN A 154 1.26 -12.78 4.99
N TYR A 155 0.36 -12.41 4.09
CA TYR A 155 -0.84 -11.65 4.45
C TYR A 155 -1.90 -12.58 5.03
N GLU A 156 -2.41 -12.26 6.22
CA GLU A 156 -3.37 -13.09 6.96
C GLU A 156 -4.79 -12.49 6.94
N GLY A 157 -4.94 -11.19 6.68
CA GLY A 157 -6.25 -10.55 6.51
C GLY A 157 -6.41 -9.21 7.21
N ILE A 158 -7.64 -8.71 7.20
CA ILE A 158 -8.07 -7.52 7.94
C ILE A 158 -8.58 -8.00 9.31
N PRO A 159 -8.10 -7.45 10.44
CA PRO A 159 -8.54 -7.89 11.75
C PRO A 159 -10.00 -7.53 11.99
N VAL A 160 -10.80 -8.47 12.49
CA VAL A 160 -12.13 -8.19 13.00
C VAL A 160 -12.03 -7.56 14.39
N ILE A 161 -13.03 -6.75 14.76
CA ILE A 161 -13.14 -6.24 16.12
C ILE A 161 -13.90 -7.27 16.96
N PRO A 162 -13.26 -7.95 17.94
CA PRO A 162 -13.93 -8.98 18.71
C PRO A 162 -15.07 -8.39 19.56
N ALA A 163 -16.18 -9.13 19.69
CA ALA A 163 -17.35 -8.66 20.45
C ALA A 163 -17.01 -8.37 21.93
N TRP A 164 -16.10 -9.16 22.51
CA TRP A 164 -15.65 -9.02 23.89
C TRP A 164 -14.83 -7.74 24.13
N LEU A 165 -14.31 -7.06 23.10
CA LEU A 165 -13.46 -5.88 23.27
C LEU A 165 -14.17 -4.74 24.03
N LYS A 166 -15.50 -4.68 23.92
CA LYS A 166 -16.32 -3.68 24.63
C LYS A 166 -16.45 -3.95 26.12
N THR A 167 -16.45 -5.22 26.52
CA THR A 167 -16.70 -5.66 27.90
C THR A 167 -15.41 -5.99 28.64
N GLU A 168 -14.37 -6.39 27.90
CA GLU A 168 -13.10 -6.88 28.44
C GLU A 168 -11.89 -6.29 27.67
N PRO A 169 -11.74 -4.95 27.59
CA PRO A 169 -10.65 -4.32 26.83
C PRO A 169 -9.26 -4.69 27.35
N ASP A 170 -9.14 -4.99 28.64
CA ASP A 170 -7.86 -5.32 29.31
C ASP A 170 -7.24 -6.64 28.81
N ARG A 171 -7.98 -7.46 28.06
CA ARG A 171 -7.42 -8.64 27.36
C ARG A 171 -6.38 -8.24 26.31
N ILE A 172 -6.43 -7.00 25.80
CA ILE A 172 -5.37 -6.42 24.96
C ILE A 172 -4.53 -5.48 25.82
N SER A 173 -3.43 -5.98 26.36
CA SER A 173 -2.48 -5.18 27.15
C SER A 173 -1.74 -4.12 26.32
N CYS A 174 -1.71 -4.27 24.99
CA CYS A 174 -1.11 -3.31 24.10
C CYS A 174 -2.06 -2.12 23.86
N VAL A 175 -1.79 -1.00 24.55
CA VAL A 175 -2.57 0.25 24.42
C VAL A 175 -2.65 0.73 22.97
N TRP A 176 -1.56 0.62 22.22
CA TRP A 176 -1.53 1.01 20.80
C TRP A 176 -2.56 0.22 19.98
N LEU A 177 -2.59 -1.11 20.11
CA LEU A 177 -3.51 -1.96 19.37
C LEU A 177 -4.97 -1.72 19.79
N LEU A 178 -5.22 -1.59 21.09
CA LEU A 178 -6.55 -1.30 21.64
C LEU A 178 -7.12 0.00 21.08
N GLU A 179 -6.31 1.07 21.04
CA GLU A 179 -6.74 2.35 20.48
C GLU A 179 -7.11 2.24 18.99
N ARG A 180 -6.32 1.53 18.19
CA ARG A 180 -6.53 1.43 16.74
C ARG A 180 -7.72 0.56 16.38
N LEU A 181 -7.94 -0.54 17.10
CA LEU A 181 -9.16 -1.35 16.98
C LEU A 181 -10.41 -0.53 17.33
N THR A 182 -10.34 0.33 18.35
CA THR A 182 -11.47 1.16 18.78
C THR A 182 -11.77 2.30 17.80
N LYS A 183 -10.73 2.91 17.22
CA LYS A 183 -10.83 4.04 16.27
C LYS A 183 -11.15 3.61 14.84
N ARG A 184 -11.29 2.30 14.57
CA ARG A 184 -11.44 1.72 13.21
C ARG A 184 -10.31 2.17 12.26
N ALA A 185 -9.08 2.06 12.75
CA ALA A 185 -7.91 2.27 11.90
C ALA A 185 -7.85 1.22 10.77
N GLU A 186 -7.07 1.52 9.74
CA GLU A 186 -6.86 0.64 8.61
C GLU A 186 -5.75 -0.35 8.95
N LEU A 187 -6.19 -1.46 9.53
CA LEU A 187 -5.29 -2.49 10.06
C LEU A 187 -5.18 -3.67 9.11
N ARG A 188 -3.98 -4.23 9.02
CA ARG A 188 -3.71 -5.51 8.35
C ARG A 188 -2.88 -6.41 9.23
N VAL A 189 -3.12 -7.72 9.14
CA VAL A 189 -2.38 -8.75 9.86
C VAL A 189 -1.47 -9.50 8.91
N PHE A 190 -0.24 -9.72 9.36
CA PHE A 190 0.78 -10.43 8.61
C PHE A 190 1.49 -11.45 9.52
N LYS A 191 2.09 -12.45 8.89
CA LYS A 191 3.01 -13.41 9.52
C LYS A 191 4.39 -13.29 8.86
N ASP A 192 5.42 -13.02 9.67
CA ASP A 192 6.81 -13.03 9.20
C ASP A 192 7.35 -14.48 9.31
N PRO A 193 7.65 -15.17 8.19
CA PRO A 193 8.16 -16.54 8.22
C PRO A 193 9.62 -16.64 8.69
N PHE A 194 10.34 -15.52 8.78
CA PHE A 194 11.74 -15.46 9.19
C PHE A 194 11.91 -15.15 10.69
N TRP A 195 10.84 -14.76 11.39
CA TRP A 195 10.82 -14.58 12.84
C TRP A 195 10.43 -15.88 13.56
N GLY A 196 11.41 -16.60 14.12
CA GLY A 196 11.14 -17.78 14.96
C GLY A 196 10.26 -18.84 14.29
N ASN A 197 9.31 -19.45 15.02
CA ASN A 197 8.29 -20.37 14.47
C ASN A 197 7.22 -19.67 13.58
N GLY A 198 7.55 -18.50 13.04
CA GLY A 198 6.61 -17.54 12.47
C GLY A 198 5.98 -16.68 13.57
N THR A 199 6.03 -15.37 13.39
CA THR A 199 5.46 -14.40 14.35
C THR A 199 4.45 -13.50 13.62
N TRP A 200 3.29 -13.30 14.25
CA TRP A 200 2.25 -12.42 13.72
C TRP A 200 2.41 -10.99 14.20
N PHE A 201 1.99 -10.06 13.37
CA PHE A 201 1.96 -8.65 13.72
C PHE A 201 0.83 -7.94 13.00
N VAL A 202 0.35 -6.87 13.63
CA VAL A 202 -0.67 -5.97 13.08
C VAL A 202 0.02 -4.67 12.69
N VAL A 203 -0.29 -4.15 11.51
CA VAL A 203 0.18 -2.83 11.05
C VAL A 203 -0.99 -1.87 10.90
N ASP A 204 -0.73 -0.59 11.17
CA ASP A 204 -1.56 0.53 10.75
C ASP A 204 -1.00 1.08 9.43
N ASP A 205 -1.78 0.93 8.36
CA ASP A 205 -1.36 1.30 7.01
C ASP A 205 -1.15 2.80 6.82
N ILE A 206 -1.80 3.63 7.66
CA ILE A 206 -1.73 5.09 7.58
C ILE A 206 -0.53 5.59 8.37
N GLU A 207 -0.36 5.12 9.61
CA GLU A 207 0.73 5.58 10.48
C GLU A 207 2.08 4.93 10.15
N GLY A 208 2.09 3.77 9.49
CA GLY A 208 3.30 3.03 9.14
C GLY A 208 3.98 2.35 10.32
N ASP A 209 3.26 2.19 11.42
CA ASP A 209 3.69 1.52 12.64
C ASP A 209 2.86 0.23 12.86
N GLY A 210 3.36 -0.67 13.70
CA GLY A 210 2.68 -1.91 14.01
C GLY A 210 3.17 -2.54 15.31
N VAL A 211 2.52 -3.62 15.72
CA VAL A 211 2.85 -4.37 16.94
C VAL A 211 2.79 -5.86 16.71
N VAL A 212 3.68 -6.59 17.38
CA VAL A 212 3.64 -8.06 17.44
C VAL A 212 2.41 -8.49 18.26
N ILE A 213 1.76 -9.56 17.81
CA ILE A 213 0.65 -10.22 18.51
C ILE A 213 0.96 -11.69 18.77
N ASN A 214 0.39 -12.23 19.84
CA ASN A 214 0.48 -13.65 20.14
C ASN A 214 -0.61 -14.46 19.40
N GLU A 215 -0.55 -15.78 19.52
CA GLU A 215 -1.48 -16.69 18.83
C GLU A 215 -2.94 -16.50 19.26
N ASP A 216 -3.21 -16.28 20.55
CA ASP A 216 -4.57 -16.04 21.06
C ASP A 216 -5.16 -14.76 20.45
N GLN A 217 -4.37 -13.68 20.44
CA GLN A 217 -4.74 -12.41 19.80
C GLN A 217 -4.94 -12.59 18.29
N PHE A 218 -4.09 -13.37 17.63
CA PHE A 218 -4.26 -13.67 16.21
C PHE A 218 -5.60 -14.38 15.95
N ASN A 219 -5.92 -15.42 16.71
CA ASN A 219 -7.18 -16.17 16.56
C ASN A 219 -8.43 -15.32 16.86
N ASP A 220 -8.32 -14.38 17.80
CA ASP A 220 -9.40 -13.42 18.09
C ASP A 220 -9.60 -12.42 16.93
N LEU A 221 -8.51 -11.95 16.31
CA LEU A 221 -8.53 -10.92 15.26
C LEU A 221 -8.77 -11.51 13.85
N ILE A 222 -8.31 -12.73 13.58
CA ILE A 222 -8.46 -13.45 12.32
C ILE A 222 -9.10 -14.81 12.63
N PRO A 223 -10.39 -14.83 13.03
CA PRO A 223 -11.07 -16.08 13.33
C PRO A 223 -11.17 -16.93 12.06
N PRO A 224 -11.05 -18.27 12.17
CA PRO A 224 -11.25 -19.15 11.03
C PRO A 224 -12.64 -18.90 10.44
N SER A 225 -12.74 -18.92 9.11
CA SER A 225 -14.03 -18.79 8.43
C SER A 225 -15.02 -19.80 9.03
N PRO A 226 -16.29 -19.43 9.25
CA PRO A 226 -17.28 -20.35 9.78
C PRO A 226 -17.28 -21.58 8.87
N THR A 227 -16.91 -22.73 9.43
CA THR A 227 -16.90 -23.98 8.70
C THR A 227 -18.32 -24.17 8.19
N THR A 228 -18.50 -24.23 6.87
CA THR A 228 -19.80 -24.64 6.31
C THR A 228 -20.16 -25.95 6.99
N PRO A 229 -21.29 -26.05 7.72
CA PRO A 229 -21.66 -27.29 8.37
C PRO A 229 -21.70 -28.35 7.27
N SER A 230 -20.90 -29.40 7.42
CA SER A 230 -20.94 -30.54 6.50
C SER A 230 -22.40 -30.99 6.39
N PRO A 231 -22.91 -31.28 5.17
CA PRO A 231 -24.28 -31.73 5.01
C PRO A 231 -24.48 -32.93 5.93
N THR A 232 -25.32 -32.74 6.94
CA THR A 232 -25.62 -33.78 7.92
C THR A 232 -26.17 -34.96 7.12
N THR A 233 -25.42 -36.07 7.09
CA THR A 233 -25.89 -37.31 6.47
C THR A 233 -27.25 -37.62 7.09
N PRO A 234 -28.34 -37.69 6.31
CA PRO A 234 -29.64 -38.03 6.88
C PRO A 234 -29.53 -39.42 7.54
N PRO A 235 -30.18 -39.64 8.68
CA PRO A 235 -30.15 -40.94 9.34
C PRO A 235 -30.68 -42.01 8.38
N PRO A 236 -30.13 -43.24 8.41
CA PRO A 236 -30.58 -44.30 7.53
C PRO A 236 -32.06 -44.58 7.77
N THR A 237 -32.83 -44.56 6.69
CA THR A 237 -34.25 -44.88 6.70
C THR A 237 -34.43 -46.32 7.19
N SER A 238 -34.88 -46.49 8.43
CA SER A 238 -35.28 -47.80 8.94
C SER A 238 -36.60 -48.18 8.27
N TYR A 239 -36.56 -49.09 7.31
CA TYR A 239 -37.74 -49.79 6.83
C TYR A 239 -38.04 -50.95 7.77
N PHE A 240 -39.09 -50.82 8.58
CA PHE A 240 -39.93 -51.92 9.07
C PHE A 240 -41.34 -51.39 9.32
#